data_AF-A0A367KWX3-F1
#
_entry.id   AF-A0A367KWX3-F1
#
_cell.length_a   1.000
_cell.length_b   1.000
_cell.length_c   1.000
_cell.angle_alpha   90.00
_cell.angle_beta   90.00
_cell.angle_gamma   90.00
#
_symmetry.space_group_name_H-M   'P 1'
#
loop_
_entity.id
_entity.type
_entity.pdbx_description
1 polymer ?
#
loop_
_entity_poly.entity_id
_entity_poly.type
_entity_poly.pdbx_seq_one_letter_code
_entity_poly.pdbx_strand_id
1 'polypeptide(L)'
;MLHLLGVNLPDRKIVSTALQYFYGIGEPTAVKLCKNLSIAPTIKVSELSEVQINELTNTLANMTIETDLKREVREHVMHHRNINNYIGKRHAMSLPVRGQRTRNNAKNAKKLNGRWVQRRGFSVWTQVQQTPLNSFLERFM
;
A
#
# COMPACT_ATOMS: atom_id res chain seq x y z
N MET A 1 2.05 0.39 27.25
CA MET A 1 2.23 0.50 25.79
C MET A 1 1.62 -0.74 25.21
N LEU A 2 0.55 -0.61 24.42
CA LEU A 2 -0.12 -1.76 23.83
C LEU A 2 0.45 -2.07 22.44
N HIS A 3 0.89 -3.31 22.24
CA HIS A 3 1.37 -3.80 20.96
C HIS A 3 0.34 -4.75 20.35
N LEU A 4 -0.18 -4.41 19.18
CA LEU A 4 -1.24 -5.15 18.49
C LEU A 4 -0.84 -5.34 17.02
N LEU A 5 -0.79 -6.59 16.55
CA LEU A 5 -0.55 -6.94 15.14
C LEU A 5 0.67 -6.24 14.51
N GLY A 6 1.74 -6.01 15.27
CA GLY A 6 2.95 -5.35 14.78
C GLY A 6 2.92 -3.82 14.84
N VAL A 7 1.83 -3.20 15.32
CA VAL A 7 1.69 -1.74 15.49
C VAL A 7 1.66 -1.37 16.97
N ASN A 8 2.34 -0.27 17.29
CA ASN A 8 2.42 0.28 18.63
C ASN A 8 1.32 1.32 18.84
N LEU A 9 0.41 1.05 19.77
CA LEU A 9 -0.66 1.97 20.14
C LEU A 9 -0.26 2.78 21.40
N PRO A 10 -0.40 4.12 21.38
CA PRO A 10 -0.12 4.94 22.54
C PRO A 10 -1.24 4.83 23.58
N ASP A 11 -0.89 4.46 24.81
CA ASP A 11 -1.84 4.20 25.92
C ASP A 11 -2.76 5.37 26.26
N ARG A 12 -2.23 6.60 26.16
CA ARG A 12 -2.94 7.83 26.54
C ARG A 12 -4.06 8.23 25.59
N LYS A 13 -4.14 7.62 24.41
CA LYS A 13 -5.15 7.96 23.39
C LYS A 13 -6.43 7.16 23.59
N ILE A 14 -7.52 7.75 23.13
CA ILE A 14 -8.82 7.08 23.01
C ILE A 14 -8.70 5.94 21.99
N VAL A 15 -9.36 4.82 22.23
CA VAL A 15 -9.28 3.61 21.39
C VAL A 15 -9.67 3.91 19.94
N SER A 16 -10.74 4.66 19.68
CA SER A 16 -11.18 4.99 18.30
C SER A 16 -10.11 5.74 17.50
N THR A 17 -9.38 6.67 18.13
CA THR A 17 -8.28 7.40 17.52
C THR A 17 -7.01 6.55 17.43
N ALA A 18 -6.79 5.67 18.40
CA ALA A 18 -5.65 4.76 18.40
C ALA A 18 -5.75 3.74 17.23
N LEU A 19 -6.94 3.25 16.91
CA LEU A 19 -7.13 2.31 15.79
C LEU A 19 -6.78 2.91 14.42
N GLN A 20 -6.79 4.23 14.27
CA GLN A 20 -6.42 4.89 13.02
C GLN A 20 -4.92 4.87 12.72
N TYR A 21 -4.09 4.42 13.67
CA TYR A 21 -2.68 4.17 13.40
C TYR A 21 -2.47 2.99 12.45
N PHE A 22 -3.43 2.06 12.36
CA PHE A 22 -3.41 0.99 11.39
C PHE A 22 -3.72 1.51 9.98
N TYR A 23 -2.88 1.16 9.01
CA TYR A 23 -3.11 1.45 7.62
C TYR A 23 -4.32 0.66 7.10
N GLY A 24 -5.33 1.40 6.63
CA GLY A 24 -6.60 0.83 6.14
C GLY A 24 -7.78 1.10 7.08
N ILE A 25 -7.53 1.52 8.33
CA ILE A 25 -8.59 1.91 9.26
C ILE A 25 -8.71 3.43 9.28
N GLY A 26 -9.88 3.95 8.89
CA GLY A 26 -10.27 5.34 9.11
C GLY A 26 -11.17 5.53 10.33
N GLU A 27 -11.56 6.78 10.60
CA GLU A 27 -12.54 7.13 11.63
C GLU A 27 -13.84 6.31 11.57
N PRO A 28 -14.56 6.19 10.42
CA PRO A 28 -15.85 5.50 10.41
C PRO A 28 -15.74 4.01 10.72
N THR A 29 -14.67 3.36 10.23
CA THR A 29 -14.38 1.95 10.52
C THR A 29 -13.99 1.75 11.97
N ALA A 30 -13.19 2.65 12.56
CA ALA A 30 -12.80 2.58 13.96
C ALA A 30 -14.02 2.72 14.89
N VAL A 31 -14.88 3.71 14.64
CA VAL A 31 -16.13 3.90 15.40
C VAL A 31 -17.04 2.67 15.27
N LYS A 32 -17.14 2.09 14.07
CA LYS A 32 -17.93 0.86 13.85
C LYS A 32 -17.36 -0.32 14.65
N LEU A 33 -16.04 -0.51 14.67
CA LEU A 33 -15.38 -1.55 15.45
C LEU A 33 -15.63 -1.37 16.95
N CYS A 34 -15.44 -0.16 17.48
CA CYS A 34 -15.69 0.11 18.90
C CYS A 34 -17.15 -0.16 19.29
N LYS A 35 -18.12 0.20 18.42
CA LYS A 35 -19.54 -0.09 18.63
C LYS A 35 -19.83 -1.59 18.65
N ASN A 36 -19.26 -2.35 17.72
CA ASN A 36 -19.46 -3.80 17.63
C ASN A 36 -18.91 -4.54 18.86
N LEU A 37 -17.80 -4.04 19.42
CA LEU A 37 -17.13 -4.60 20.59
C LEU A 37 -17.64 -4.03 21.92
N SER A 38 -18.72 -3.23 21.88
CA SER A 38 -19.28 -2.55 23.06
C SER A 38 -18.26 -1.73 23.86
N ILE A 39 -17.26 -1.14 23.18
CA ILE A 39 -16.25 -0.28 23.79
C ILE A 39 -16.80 1.16 23.81
N ALA A 40 -16.86 1.77 25.00
CA ALA A 40 -17.29 3.15 25.14
C ALA A 40 -16.31 4.11 24.43
N PRO A 41 -16.81 5.20 23.79
CA PRO A 41 -16.01 6.09 22.96
C PRO A 41 -15.01 6.95 23.74
N THR A 42 -15.12 6.99 25.07
CA THR A 42 -14.23 7.74 25.96
C THR A 42 -13.07 6.90 26.51
N ILE A 43 -13.13 5.57 26.35
CA ILE A 43 -12.15 4.64 26.90
C ILE A 43 -10.79 4.86 26.25
N LYS A 44 -9.76 4.88 27.10
CA LYS A 44 -8.37 4.93 26.66
C LYS A 44 -7.82 3.53 26.40
N VAL A 45 -6.77 3.46 25.60
CA VAL A 45 -6.09 2.19 25.30
C VAL A 45 -5.56 1.51 26.58
N SER A 46 -5.13 2.28 27.58
CA SER A 46 -4.71 1.74 28.89
C SER A 46 -5.80 1.05 29.70
N GLU A 47 -7.07 1.35 29.43
CA GLU A 47 -8.23 0.92 30.22
C GLU A 47 -8.94 -0.29 29.58
N LEU A 48 -8.40 -0.83 28.47
CA LEU A 48 -8.96 -2.00 27.79
C LEU A 48 -8.76 -3.28 28.61
N SER A 49 -9.82 -4.07 28.71
CA SER A 49 -9.76 -5.42 29.28
C SER A 49 -9.04 -6.39 28.33
N GLU A 50 -8.36 -7.40 28.88
CA GLU A 50 -7.72 -8.48 28.10
C GLU A 50 -8.71 -9.17 27.15
N VAL A 51 -9.97 -9.34 27.57
CA VAL A 51 -11.02 -9.92 26.72
C VAL A 51 -11.28 -9.05 25.50
N GLN A 52 -11.40 -7.74 25.71
CA GLN A 52 -11.61 -6.77 24.62
C GLN A 52 -10.41 -6.69 23.70
N ILE A 53 -9.19 -6.81 24.23
CA ILE A 53 -7.96 -6.85 23.43
C ILE A 53 -7.94 -8.09 22.53
N ASN A 54 -8.34 -9.25 23.05
CA ASN A 54 -8.41 -10.49 22.28
C ASN A 54 -9.48 -10.41 21.18
N GLU A 55 -10.67 -9.89 21.49
CA GLU A 55 -11.74 -9.67 20.51
C GLU A 55 -11.31 -8.66 19.42
N LEU A 56 -10.64 -7.58 19.81
CA LEU A 56 -10.09 -6.60 18.88
C LEU A 56 -9.03 -7.25 17.97
N THR A 57 -8.17 -8.09 18.51
CA THR A 57 -7.15 -8.82 17.73
C THR A 57 -7.81 -9.74 16.70
N ASN A 58 -8.82 -10.51 17.11
CA ASN A 58 -9.54 -11.44 16.23
C ASN A 58 -10.30 -10.69 15.11
N THR A 59 -10.96 -9.58 15.45
CA THR A 59 -11.67 -8.77 14.46
C THR A 59 -10.72 -8.12 13.46
N LEU A 60 -9.59 -7.60 13.92
CA LEU A 60 -8.57 -7.00 13.05
C LEU A 60 -7.88 -8.03 12.16
N ALA A 61 -7.63 -9.24 12.65
CA ALA A 61 -7.00 -10.32 11.87
C ALA A 61 -7.86 -10.76 10.66
N ASN A 62 -9.18 -10.62 10.76
CA ASN A 62 -10.11 -10.97 9.68
C ASN A 62 -10.21 -9.88 8.60
N MET A 63 -9.65 -8.70 8.82
CA MET A 63 -9.75 -7.57 7.89
C MET A 63 -8.47 -7.44 7.04
N THR A 64 -8.61 -6.95 5.81
CA THR A 64 -7.48 -6.64 4.93
C THR A 64 -6.81 -5.32 5.35
N ILE A 65 -5.81 -5.41 6.24
CA ILE A 65 -5.16 -4.25 6.87
C ILE A 65 -3.64 -4.29 6.60
N GLU A 66 -2.95 -3.16 6.79
CA GLU A 66 -1.50 -3.04 6.77
C GLU A 66 -0.83 -3.56 5.48
N THR A 67 -0.10 -4.67 5.58
CA THR A 67 0.74 -5.20 4.50
C THR A 67 -0.10 -5.69 3.34
N ASP A 68 -1.25 -6.28 3.63
CA ASP A 68 -2.09 -6.92 2.63
C ASP A 68 -2.77 -5.86 1.78
N LEU A 69 -3.34 -4.83 2.42
CA LEU A 69 -3.91 -3.68 1.70
C LEU A 69 -2.83 -2.91 0.92
N LYS A 70 -1.60 -2.76 1.46
CA LYS A 70 -0.47 -2.16 0.72
C LYS A 70 -0.08 -3.00 -0.49
N ARG A 71 -0.13 -4.33 -0.39
CA ARG A 71 0.18 -5.26 -1.47
C ARG A 71 -0.87 -5.18 -2.56
N GLU A 72 -2.15 -5.24 -2.22
CA GLU A 72 -3.27 -5.13 -3.15
C GLU A 72 -3.19 -3.82 -3.96
N VAL A 73 -2.98 -2.68 -3.29
CA VAL A 73 -2.81 -1.38 -3.96
C VAL A 73 -1.61 -1.37 -4.92
N ARG A 74 -0.50 -2.01 -4.54
CA ARG A 74 0.65 -2.14 -5.44
C ARG A 74 0.34 -3.01 -6.65
N GLU A 75 -0.37 -4.11 -6.45
CA GLU A 75 -0.78 -5.02 -7.53
C GLU A 75 -1.70 -4.29 -8.52
N HIS A 76 -2.62 -3.45 -8.07
CA HIS A 76 -3.45 -2.60 -8.94
C HIS A 76 -2.60 -1.64 -9.80
N VAL A 77 -1.60 -0.99 -9.21
CA VAL A 77 -0.69 -0.09 -9.95
C VAL A 77 0.17 -0.87 -10.94
N MET A 78 0.68 -2.05 -10.56
CA MET A 78 1.47 -2.91 -11.45
C MET A 78 0.61 -3.47 -12.59
N HIS A 79 -0.64 -3.81 -12.34
CA HIS A 79 -1.59 -4.21 -13.38
C HIS A 79 -1.77 -3.11 -14.43
N HIS A 80 -2.00 -1.85 -14.02
CA HIS A 80 -2.06 -0.72 -14.96
C HIS A 80 -0.76 -0.51 -15.74
N ARG A 81 0.39 -0.74 -15.11
CA ARG A 81 1.70 -0.68 -15.78
C ARG A 81 1.86 -1.80 -16.81
N ASN A 82 1.49 -3.03 -16.49
CA ASN A 82 1.62 -4.19 -17.37
C ASN A 82 0.74 -4.06 -18.62
N ILE A 83 -0.47 -3.52 -18.46
CA ILE A 83 -1.37 -3.19 -19.59
C ILE A 83 -0.80 -2.04 -20.44
N ASN A 84 0.09 -1.22 -19.87
CA ASN A 84 0.69 -0.06 -20.54
C ASN A 84 -0.32 1.05 -20.87
N ASN A 85 -1.33 1.23 -20.00
CA ASN A 85 -2.29 2.32 -20.14
C ASN A 85 -1.70 3.68 -19.70
N TYR A 86 -2.45 4.76 -19.95
CA TYR A 86 -2.01 6.11 -19.56
C TYR A 86 -1.65 6.21 -18.06
N ILE A 87 -2.47 5.62 -17.19
CA ILE A 87 -2.25 5.63 -15.73
C ILE A 87 -0.89 4.99 -15.37
N GLY A 88 -0.62 3.80 -15.90
CA GLY A 88 0.63 3.06 -15.69
C GLY A 88 1.86 3.83 -16.18
N LYS A 89 1.77 4.46 -17.35
CA LYS A 89 2.82 5.35 -17.87
C LYS A 89 3.11 6.51 -16.93
N ARG A 90 2.06 7.17 -16.41
CA ARG A 90 2.21 8.30 -15.48
C ARG A 90 2.81 7.88 -14.14
N HIS A 91 2.44 6.72 -13.61
CA HIS A 91 3.08 6.14 -12.42
C HIS A 91 4.58 5.88 -12.65
N ALA A 92 4.95 5.24 -13.76
CA ALA A 92 6.35 4.97 -14.09
C ALA A 92 7.18 6.26 -14.28
N MET A 93 6.60 7.27 -14.92
CA MET A 93 7.24 8.59 -15.11
C MET A 93 7.25 9.46 -13.85
N SER A 94 6.67 9.00 -12.73
CA SER A 94 6.52 9.80 -11.50
C SER A 94 5.73 11.11 -11.75
N LEU A 95 4.69 11.08 -12.58
CA LEU A 95 3.86 12.24 -12.90
C LEU A 95 2.46 12.13 -12.27
N PRO A 96 1.73 13.24 -12.14
CA PRO A 96 0.33 13.22 -11.74
C PRO A 96 -0.52 12.35 -12.67
N VAL A 97 -1.36 11.50 -12.10
CA VAL A 97 -2.16 10.50 -12.83
C VAL A 97 -3.54 11.03 -13.22
N ARG A 98 -4.14 11.86 -12.36
CA ARG A 98 -5.54 12.33 -12.47
C ARG A 98 -5.72 13.56 -13.38
N GLY A 99 -5.04 13.61 -14.52
CA GLY A 99 -5.20 14.70 -15.51
C GLY A 99 -4.71 16.09 -15.07
N GLN A 100 -3.89 16.17 -14.03
CA GLN A 100 -3.42 17.44 -13.49
C GLN A 100 -2.33 18.08 -14.38
N ARG A 101 -2.28 19.41 -14.43
CA ARG A 101 -1.25 20.19 -15.15
C ARG A 101 0.14 19.97 -14.51
N THR A 102 1.15 19.72 -15.34
CA THR A 102 2.52 19.36 -14.88
C THR A 102 3.57 20.45 -15.02
N ARG A 103 3.23 21.59 -15.63
CA ARG A 103 4.19 22.65 -15.97
C ARG A 103 4.91 23.23 -14.75
N ASN A 104 4.19 23.51 -13.66
CA ASN A 104 4.74 24.21 -12.49
C ASN A 104 4.69 23.34 -11.21
N ASN A 105 3.51 22.86 -10.81
CA ASN A 105 3.27 22.28 -9.48
C ASN A 105 3.01 20.76 -9.52
N ALA A 106 4.06 19.97 -9.79
CA ALA A 106 3.98 18.49 -9.80
C ALA A 106 4.93 17.81 -8.78
N LYS A 107 5.42 18.55 -7.78
CA LYS A 107 6.49 18.11 -6.86
C LYS A 107 6.11 16.86 -6.05
N ASN A 108 4.92 16.82 -5.46
CA ASN A 108 4.47 15.70 -4.63
C ASN A 108 4.32 14.41 -5.45
N ALA A 109 3.74 14.49 -6.64
CA ALA A 109 3.62 13.36 -7.55
C ALA A 109 5.00 12.82 -7.98
N LYS A 110 5.92 13.72 -8.31
CA LYS A 110 7.32 13.36 -8.64
C LYS A 110 8.04 12.66 -7.49
N LYS A 111 7.75 13.04 -6.25
CA LYS A 111 8.33 12.43 -5.05
C LYS A 111 7.73 11.07 -4.72
N LEU A 112 6.41 10.91 -4.85
CA LEU A 112 5.68 9.76 -4.30
C LEU A 112 5.28 8.70 -5.33
N ASN A 113 4.89 9.09 -6.55
CA ASN A 113 4.21 8.18 -7.49
C ASN A 113 5.13 7.11 -8.11
N GLY A 114 6.44 7.37 -8.21
CA GLY A 114 7.40 6.47 -8.83
C GLY A 114 8.38 5.81 -7.85
N ARG A 115 8.21 5.99 -6.53
CA ARG A 115 9.14 5.44 -5.53
C ARG A 115 9.24 3.91 -5.59
N TRP A 116 8.19 3.24 -6.06
CA TRP A 116 8.02 1.79 -6.00
C TRP A 116 7.97 1.13 -7.39
N VAL A 117 8.01 1.93 -8.46
CA VAL A 117 7.90 1.47 -9.84
C VAL A 117 9.23 1.73 -10.53
N GLN A 118 9.89 0.68 -11.02
CA GLN A 118 11.11 0.85 -11.81
C GLN A 118 10.82 1.73 -13.04
N ARG A 119 11.66 2.76 -13.23
CA ARG A 119 11.59 3.63 -14.41
C ARG A 119 12.06 2.92 -15.70
N ARG A 120 12.84 1.85 -15.57
CA ARG A 120 13.44 1.11 -16.69
C ARG A 120 12.35 0.38 -17.48
N GLY A 121 12.44 0.42 -18.80
CA GLY A 121 11.50 -0.23 -19.75
C GLY A 121 10.66 0.72 -20.60
N PHE A 122 10.77 2.04 -20.44
CA PHE A 122 10.10 3.04 -21.31
C PHE A 122 11.02 3.72 -22.33
N SER A 123 12.34 3.60 -22.18
CA SER A 123 13.26 3.96 -23.25
C SER A 123 13.18 2.88 -24.31
N VAL A 124 12.77 3.24 -25.52
CA VAL A 124 12.93 2.42 -26.73
C VAL A 124 14.42 2.27 -27.00
N TRP A 125 15.07 1.41 -26.23
CA TRP A 125 16.16 0.59 -26.71
C TRP A 125 15.57 -0.80 -26.60
N THR A 126 15.13 -1.31 -27.74
CA THR A 126 14.88 -2.72 -27.98
C THR A 126 15.79 -3.50 -27.04
N GLN A 127 15.23 -4.31 -26.15
CA GLN A 127 16.02 -5.42 -25.63
C GLN A 127 16.32 -6.24 -26.87
N VAL A 128 17.48 -5.97 -27.49
CA VAL A 128 18.10 -6.88 -28.41
C VAL A 128 18.27 -8.12 -27.57
N GLN A 129 17.33 -9.07 -27.71
CA GLN A 129 17.62 -10.41 -27.27
C GLN A 129 18.92 -10.75 -27.98
N GLN A 130 19.98 -10.94 -27.21
CA GLN A 130 21.21 -11.47 -27.75
C GLN A 130 20.82 -12.83 -28.33
N THR A 131 20.54 -12.87 -29.64
CA THR A 131 20.53 -14.15 -30.34
C THR A 131 21.95 -14.65 -30.20
N PRO A 132 22.19 -15.80 -29.56
CA PRO A 132 23.54 -16.34 -29.50
C PRO A 132 23.97 -16.58 -30.95
N LEU A 133 25.02 -15.89 -31.38
CA LEU A 133 25.61 -16.01 -32.73
C LEU A 133 26.20 -17.41 -33.01
N ASN A 134 26.00 -18.38 -32.12
CA ASN A 134 26.68 -19.67 -32.15
C ASN A 134 25.81 -20.87 -32.55
N SER A 135 24.52 -20.70 -32.87
CA SER A 135 23.70 -21.86 -33.28
C SER A 135 23.76 -22.22 -34.78
N PHE A 136 24.50 -21.46 -35.60
CA PHE A 136 24.62 -21.74 -37.03
C PHE A 136 25.91 -22.48 -37.44
N LEU A 137 26.96 -22.45 -36.60
CA LEU A 137 28.25 -23.09 -36.90
C LEU A 137 28.43 -24.48 -36.28
N GLU A 138 27.59 -24.89 -35.32
CA GLU A 138 27.61 -26.26 -34.76
C GLU A 138 26.80 -27.27 -35.59
N ARG A 139 26.20 -26.85 -36.72
CA ARG A 139 25.42 -27.73 -37.60
C ARG A 139 26.18 -28.24 -38.82
N PHE A 140 27.46 -27.86 -38.96
CA PHE A 140 28.33 -28.24 -40.08
C PHE A 140 29.72 -28.72 -39.62
N MET A 141 29.85 -29.20 -38.38
CA MET A 141 31.00 -29.99 -37.92
C MET A 141 30.55 -31.36 -37.45
#